data_AF-A0A0E3QRU2-F1
#
_entry.id   AF-A0A0E3QRU2-F1
#
_cell.length_a   1.000
_cell.length_b   1.000
_cell.length_c   1.000
_cell.angle_alpha   90.00
_cell.angle_beta   90.00
_cell.angle_gamma   90.00
#
_symmetry.space_group_name_H-M   'P 1'
#
loop_
_entity.id
_entity.type
_entity.pdbx_description
1 polymer ?
#
loop_
_entity_poly.entity_id
_entity_poly.type
_entity_poly.pdbx_seq_one_letter_code
_entity_poly.pdbx_strand_id
1 'polypeptide(L)'
;MEKTDSVKWTQAKKILQKAEKTELVDLICELYGHSVGDRMLINSRYLGESVKTKMNKMLDQYRKIIKEEFSPKEGLGKIHYSVAERAINDYSNASGDFLGTLDLMLTYVERRGSICSYFWNNR
;
A
#
# COMPACT_ATOMS: atom_id res chain seq x y z
N MET A 1 4.32 -35.89 2.87
CA MET A 1 4.13 -35.21 1.56
C MET A 1 5.16 -34.09 1.33
N GLU A 2 6.36 -34.12 1.94
CA GLU A 2 7.25 -32.94 2.00
C GLU A 2 8.43 -32.92 1.00
N LYS A 3 8.72 -34.01 0.29
CA LYS A 3 9.91 -34.09 -0.59
C LYS A 3 9.73 -33.45 -1.98
N THR A 4 8.50 -33.22 -2.43
CA THR A 4 8.22 -32.78 -3.81
C THR A 4 8.55 -31.32 -4.05
N ASP A 5 8.37 -30.45 -3.05
CA ASP A 5 8.54 -29.01 -3.24
C ASP A 5 10.02 -28.60 -3.22
N SER A 6 10.83 -29.31 -2.44
CA SER A 6 12.30 -29.21 -2.45
C SER A 6 12.90 -29.57 -3.82
N VAL A 7 12.39 -30.63 -4.46
CA VAL A 7 12.86 -31.05 -5.80
C VAL A 7 12.43 -30.03 -6.86
N LYS A 8 11.19 -29.53 -6.80
CA LYS A 8 10.67 -28.49 -7.70
C LYS A 8 11.47 -27.19 -7.60
N TRP A 9 11.80 -26.72 -6.39
CA TRP A 9 12.64 -25.53 -6.20
C TRP A 9 14.03 -25.70 -6.79
N THR A 10 14.64 -26.88 -6.61
CA THR A 10 15.98 -27.16 -7.14
C THR A 10 16.01 -27.10 -8.67
N GLN A 11 14.95 -27.57 -9.34
CA GLN A 11 14.81 -27.47 -10.79
C GLN A 11 14.57 -26.03 -11.24
N ALA A 12 13.65 -25.32 -10.60
CA ALA A 12 13.37 -23.90 -10.88
C ALA A 12 14.64 -23.04 -10.74
N LYS A 13 15.42 -23.25 -9.67
CA LYS A 13 16.69 -22.55 -9.44
C LYS A 13 17.68 -22.74 -10.58
N LYS A 14 17.80 -23.96 -11.14
CA LYS A 14 18.70 -24.22 -12.27
C LYS A 14 18.29 -23.49 -13.54
N ILE A 15 16.98 -23.33 -13.77
CA ILE A 15 16.45 -22.60 -14.91
C ILE A 15 16.70 -21.10 -14.72
N LEU A 16 16.34 -20.56 -13.55
CA LEU A 16 16.54 -19.14 -13.21
C LEU A 16 18.01 -18.71 -13.25
N GLN A 17 18.95 -19.61 -12.94
CA GLN A 17 20.40 -19.34 -13.04
C GLN A 17 20.90 -19.20 -14.49
N LYS A 18 20.16 -19.72 -15.46
CA LYS A 18 20.48 -19.64 -16.89
C LYS A 18 19.65 -18.60 -17.63
N ALA A 19 18.65 -18.03 -16.98
CA ALA A 19 17.75 -17.05 -17.57
C ALA A 19 18.50 -15.74 -17.85
N GLU A 20 18.06 -15.05 -18.90
CA GLU A 20 18.61 -13.75 -19.26
C GLU A 20 18.17 -12.68 -18.25
N LYS A 21 18.97 -11.61 -18.15
CA LYS A 21 18.69 -10.53 -17.19
C LYS A 21 17.31 -9.90 -17.41
N THR A 22 16.88 -9.75 -18.66
CA THR A 22 15.58 -9.19 -19.02
C THR A 22 14.44 -10.09 -18.56
N GLU A 23 14.54 -11.39 -18.77
CA GLU A 23 13.54 -12.38 -18.34
C GLU A 23 13.39 -12.40 -16.81
N LEU A 24 14.50 -12.27 -16.09
CA LEU A 24 14.48 -12.17 -14.62
C LEU A 24 13.79 -10.89 -14.14
N VAL A 25 13.99 -9.76 -14.84
CA VAL A 25 13.33 -8.50 -14.50
C VAL A 25 11.82 -8.59 -14.78
N ASP A 26 11.42 -9.19 -15.90
CA ASP A 26 10.01 -9.37 -16.24
C ASP A 26 9.30 -10.28 -15.22
N LEU A 27 9.95 -11.38 -14.80
CA LEU A 27 9.44 -12.24 -13.74
C LEU A 27 9.30 -11.49 -12.41
N ILE A 28 10.27 -10.63 -12.06
CA ILE A 28 10.17 -9.80 -10.86
C ILE A 28 9.02 -8.81 -10.97
N CYS A 29 8.77 -8.22 -12.15
CA CYS A 29 7.61 -7.36 -12.39
C CYS A 29 6.28 -8.12 -12.21
N GLU A 30 6.18 -9.35 -12.71
CA GLU A 30 5.01 -10.20 -12.49
C GLU A 30 4.81 -10.51 -11.00
N LEU A 31 5.86 -10.88 -10.27
CA LEU A 31 5.80 -11.10 -8.82
C LEU A 31 5.42 -9.82 -8.07
N TYR A 32 5.89 -8.67 -8.54
CA TYR A 32 5.52 -7.37 -8.01
C TYR A 32 4.03 -7.08 -8.22
N GLY A 33 3.43 -7.52 -9.33
CA GLY A 33 1.98 -7.40 -9.55
C GLY A 33 1.14 -8.41 -8.76
N HIS A 34 1.70 -9.59 -8.48
CA HIS A 34 0.95 -10.74 -7.98
C HIS A 34 0.60 -10.66 -6.49
N SER A 35 1.50 -10.14 -5.64
CA SER A 35 1.30 -10.14 -4.19
C SER A 35 1.86 -8.89 -3.51
N VAL A 36 1.11 -8.39 -2.51
CA VAL A 36 1.56 -7.35 -1.58
C VAL A 36 2.83 -7.80 -0.83
N GLY A 37 2.91 -9.08 -0.46
CA GLY A 37 4.06 -9.62 0.27
C GLY A 37 5.37 -9.60 -0.55
N ASP A 38 5.29 -9.98 -1.82
CA ASP A 38 6.43 -9.99 -2.73
C ASP A 38 6.92 -8.56 -3.01
N ARG A 39 5.97 -7.63 -3.23
CA ARG A 39 6.29 -6.19 -3.33
C ARG A 39 7.03 -5.67 -2.12
N MET A 40 6.53 -5.94 -0.91
CA MET A 40 7.18 -5.49 0.33
C MET A 40 8.60 -6.05 0.45
N LEU A 41 8.79 -7.32 0.13
CA LEU A 41 10.11 -7.96 0.20
C LEU A 41 11.08 -7.35 -0.81
N ILE A 42 10.66 -7.16 -2.06
CA ILE A 42 11.45 -6.51 -3.11
C ILE A 42 11.79 -5.07 -2.71
N ASN A 43 10.79 -4.29 -2.28
CA ASN A 43 10.97 -2.92 -1.83
C ASN A 43 11.97 -2.84 -0.68
N SER A 44 11.82 -3.67 0.35
CA SER A 44 12.73 -3.66 1.52
C SER A 44 14.19 -3.97 1.17
N ARG A 45 14.43 -4.78 0.14
CA ARG A 45 15.78 -5.24 -0.25
C ARG A 45 16.47 -4.31 -1.24
N TYR A 46 15.71 -3.71 -2.15
CA TYR A 46 16.28 -2.96 -3.29
C TYR A 46 15.96 -1.46 -3.25
N LEU A 47 14.95 -1.04 -2.50
CA LEU A 47 14.60 0.37 -2.34
C LEU A 47 15.14 0.86 -0.98
N GLY A 48 16.29 1.54 -1.03
CA GLY A 48 16.98 2.06 0.16
C GLY A 48 16.27 3.24 0.86
N GLU A 49 16.95 3.87 1.82
CA GLU A 49 16.45 4.99 2.66
C GLU A 49 15.79 6.13 1.85
N SER A 50 16.33 6.42 0.66
CA SER A 50 15.83 7.46 -0.25
C SER A 50 14.43 7.17 -0.79
N VAL A 51 14.12 5.88 -1.00
CA VAL A 51 12.81 5.45 -1.48
C VAL A 51 11.84 5.29 -0.32
N LYS A 52 12.29 4.80 0.84
CA LYS A 52 11.50 4.90 2.09
C LYS A 52 11.03 6.33 2.35
N THR A 53 11.91 7.31 2.16
CA THR A 53 11.57 8.73 2.29
C THR A 53 10.51 9.17 1.27
N LYS A 54 10.61 8.71 0.01
CA LYS A 54 9.57 8.96 -1.01
C LYS A 54 8.25 8.28 -0.68
N MET A 55 8.26 7.04 -0.19
CA MET A 55 7.07 6.30 0.21
C MET A 55 6.38 6.94 1.41
N ASN A 56 7.16 7.43 2.39
CA ASN A 56 6.63 8.21 3.52
C ASN A 56 6.01 9.52 3.05
N LYS A 57 6.66 10.25 2.13
CA LYS A 57 6.08 11.47 1.53
C LYS A 57 4.78 11.17 0.78
N MET A 58 4.73 10.07 0.05
CA MET A 58 3.52 9.61 -0.63
C MET A 58 2.42 9.29 0.40
N LEU A 59 2.73 8.51 1.44
CA LEU A 59 1.81 8.20 2.53
C LEU A 59 1.23 9.47 3.15
N ASP A 60 2.07 10.47 3.44
CA ASP A 60 1.63 11.75 4.00
C ASP A 60 0.70 12.53 3.05
N GLN A 61 0.95 12.50 1.75
CA GLN A 61 0.07 13.12 0.74
C GLN A 61 -1.32 12.46 0.75
N TYR A 62 -1.38 11.12 0.73
CA TYR A 62 -2.66 10.40 0.79
C TYR A 62 -3.37 10.60 2.13
N ARG A 63 -2.62 10.61 3.23
CA ARG A 63 -3.15 10.93 4.56
C ARG A 63 -3.77 12.31 4.61
N LYS A 64 -3.16 13.30 3.93
CA LYS A 64 -3.70 14.65 3.82
C LYS A 64 -5.01 14.69 3.04
N ILE A 65 -5.10 13.99 1.90
CA ILE A 65 -6.34 13.87 1.11
C ILE A 65 -7.48 13.35 1.99
N ILE A 66 -7.26 12.24 2.72
CA ILE A 66 -8.26 11.68 3.63
C ILE A 66 -8.66 12.71 4.68
N LYS A 67 -7.70 13.38 5.32
CA LYS A 67 -7.98 14.39 6.35
C LYS A 67 -8.80 15.57 5.84
N GLU A 68 -8.54 16.04 4.62
CA GLU A 68 -9.24 17.18 4.01
C GLU A 68 -10.71 16.87 3.71
N GLU A 69 -11.05 15.63 3.33
CA GLU A 69 -12.44 15.21 3.10
C GLU A 69 -13.29 15.21 4.39
N PHE A 70 -12.67 15.04 5.56
CA PHE A 70 -13.34 15.00 6.85
C PHE A 70 -13.19 16.31 7.66
N SER A 71 -12.44 17.29 7.16
CA SER A 71 -12.25 18.58 7.83
C SER A 71 -12.03 19.68 6.80
N PRO A 72 -13.08 20.06 6.05
CA PRO A 72 -13.00 21.16 5.10
C PRO A 72 -12.63 22.46 5.84
N LYS A 73 -11.73 23.26 5.25
CA LYS A 73 -11.26 24.53 5.84
C LYS A 73 -12.39 25.56 6.11
N GLU A 74 -13.57 25.36 5.53
CA GLU A 74 -14.71 26.28 5.60
C GLU A 74 -15.92 25.72 6.38
N GLY A 75 -15.74 24.67 7.19
CA GLY A 75 -16.78 24.11 8.07
C GLY A 75 -17.18 22.67 7.75
N LEU A 76 -18.38 22.24 8.18
CA LEU A 76 -18.94 20.92 7.85
C LEU A 76 -19.48 20.92 6.40
N GLY A 77 -18.57 20.91 5.44
CA GLY A 77 -18.88 20.64 4.04
C GLY A 77 -19.36 19.19 3.83
N LYS A 78 -19.85 18.87 2.62
CA LYS A 78 -20.16 17.49 2.26
C LYS A 78 -18.92 16.61 2.36
N ILE A 79 -19.01 15.55 3.14
CA ILE A 79 -17.97 14.52 3.27
C ILE A 79 -18.05 13.59 2.06
N HIS A 80 -16.97 13.43 1.30
CA HIS A 80 -16.92 12.48 0.19
C HIS A 80 -16.20 11.19 0.62
N TYR A 81 -16.94 10.27 1.25
CA TYR A 81 -16.41 8.96 1.66
C TYR A 81 -15.76 8.21 0.50
N SER A 82 -16.33 8.30 -0.70
CA SER A 82 -15.80 7.69 -1.91
C SER A 82 -14.42 8.21 -2.32
N VAL A 83 -14.10 9.47 -2.03
CA VAL A 83 -12.78 10.05 -2.34
C VAL A 83 -11.74 9.52 -1.36
N ALA A 84 -12.09 9.43 -0.07
CA ALA A 84 -11.19 8.87 0.94
C ALA A 84 -10.95 7.36 0.71
N GLU A 85 -11.99 6.59 0.38
CA GLU A 85 -11.86 5.16 0.05
C GLU A 85 -11.03 4.94 -1.22
N ARG A 86 -11.23 5.78 -2.24
CA ARG A 86 -10.40 5.76 -3.45
C ARG A 86 -8.95 6.08 -3.14
N ALA A 87 -8.68 7.07 -2.29
CA ALA A 87 -7.32 7.43 -1.89
C ALA A 87 -6.58 6.25 -1.22
N ILE A 88 -7.27 5.47 -0.36
CA ILE A 88 -6.71 4.27 0.26
C ILE A 88 -6.36 3.21 -0.81
N ASN A 89 -7.28 2.95 -1.74
CA ASN A 89 -7.08 1.96 -2.79
C ASN A 89 -5.96 2.38 -3.77
N ASP A 90 -5.93 3.64 -4.17
CA ASP A 90 -4.91 4.19 -5.06
C ASP A 90 -3.52 4.11 -4.40
N TYR A 91 -3.40 4.44 -3.10
CA TYR A 91 -2.17 4.25 -2.35
C TYR A 91 -1.75 2.77 -2.28
N SER A 92 -2.68 1.87 -1.94
CA SER A 92 -2.39 0.44 -1.82
C SER A 92 -1.91 -0.16 -3.14
N ASN A 93 -2.55 0.20 -4.25
CA ASN A 93 -2.18 -0.25 -5.59
C ASN A 93 -0.83 0.30 -6.04
N ALA A 94 -0.55 1.58 -5.77
CA ALA A 94 0.64 2.25 -6.25
C ALA A 94 1.89 1.98 -5.39
N SER A 95 1.71 1.78 -4.07
CA SER A 95 2.83 1.54 -3.14
C SER A 95 3.07 0.07 -2.84
N GLY A 96 2.01 -0.76 -2.84
CA GLY A 96 2.06 -2.11 -2.29
C GLY A 96 2.44 -2.16 -0.80
N ASP A 97 2.37 -1.04 -0.08
CA ASP A 97 2.71 -0.96 1.34
C ASP A 97 1.49 -1.27 2.20
N PHE A 98 1.49 -2.47 2.78
CA PHE A 98 0.42 -2.91 3.68
C PHE A 98 0.34 -2.04 4.95
N LEU A 99 1.48 -1.70 5.54
CA LEU A 99 1.51 -0.93 6.79
C LEU A 99 1.05 0.50 6.55
N GLY A 100 1.50 1.12 5.46
CA GLY A 100 0.98 2.42 5.03
C GLY A 100 -0.51 2.39 4.70
N THR A 101 -1.00 1.31 4.06
CA THR A 101 -2.44 1.15 3.76
C THR A 101 -3.25 1.06 5.07
N LEU A 102 -2.76 0.29 6.04
CA LEU A 102 -3.40 0.16 7.35
C LEU A 102 -3.43 1.50 8.11
N ASP A 103 -2.36 2.28 8.05
CA ASP A 103 -2.30 3.63 8.62
C ASP A 103 -3.34 4.58 8.00
N LEU A 104 -3.54 4.51 6.68
CA LEU A 104 -4.58 5.30 6.00
C LEU A 104 -5.99 4.83 6.39
N MET A 105 -6.21 3.53 6.53
CA MET A 105 -7.50 2.99 7.02
C MET A 105 -7.80 3.42 8.46
N LEU A 106 -6.81 3.40 9.34
CA LEU A 106 -6.95 3.92 10.71
C LEU A 106 -7.28 5.42 10.70
N THR A 107 -6.55 6.20 9.90
CA THR A 107 -6.82 7.64 9.71
C THR A 107 -8.28 7.88 9.27
N TYR A 108 -8.81 7.08 8.35
CA TYR A 108 -10.19 7.17 7.89
C TYR A 108 -11.20 6.90 9.03
N VAL A 109 -11.00 5.85 9.83
CA VAL A 109 -11.89 5.50 10.95
C VAL A 109 -11.87 6.57 12.05
N GLU A 110 -10.68 7.04 12.45
CA GLU A 110 -10.52 8.11 13.46
C GLU A 110 -11.27 9.39 13.06
N ARG A 111 -11.21 9.74 11.77
CA ARG A 111 -11.87 10.93 11.24
C ARG A 111 -13.39 10.79 11.21
N ARG A 112 -13.91 9.61 10.85
CA ARG A 112 -15.36 9.33 10.93
C ARG A 112 -15.89 9.43 12.36
N GLY A 113 -15.17 8.85 13.32
CA GLY A 113 -15.55 8.91 14.74
C GLY A 113 -15.61 10.34 15.27
N SER A 114 -14.65 11.18 14.88
CA SER A 114 -14.60 12.59 15.26
C SER A 114 -15.83 13.37 14.78
N ILE A 115 -16.25 13.18 13.53
CA ILE A 115 -17.46 13.81 12.98
C ILE A 115 -18.73 13.36 13.71
N CYS A 116 -18.91 12.07 13.96
CA CYS A 116 -20.08 11.56 14.67
C CYS A 116 -20.19 12.16 16.09
N SER A 117 -19.06 12.28 16.80
CA SER A 117 -19.02 12.91 18.13
C SER A 117 -19.38 14.40 18.08
N TYR A 118 -18.89 15.14 17.08
CA TYR A 118 -19.26 16.54 16.87
C TYR A 118 -20.75 16.72 16.59
N PHE A 119 -21.37 15.85 15.80
CA PHE A 119 -22.82 15.88 15.55
C PHE A 119 -23.65 15.54 16.78
N TRP A 120 -23.16 14.66 17.65
CA TRP A 120 -23.87 14.28 18.88
C TRP A 120 -23.81 15.36 19.96
N ASN A 121 -22.67 16.01 20.14
CA ASN A 121 -22.47 17.04 21.18
C ASN A 121 -23.06 18.42 20.83
N ASN A 122 -23.41 18.67 19.57
CA ASN A 122 -24.02 19.93 19.12
C ASN A 122 -25.52 19.78 18.75
N ARG A 123 -26.20 18.80 19.33
CA ARG A 123 -27.66 18.60 19.20
C ARG A 123 -28.34 18.97 20.51
#